data_AF-A0A6B3IBZ3-F1
#
_entry.id   AF-A0A6B3IBZ3-F1
#
_cell.length_a   1.000
_cell.length_b   1.000
_cell.length_c   1.000
_cell.angle_alpha   90.00
_cell.angle_beta   90.00
_cell.angle_gamma   90.00
#
_symmetry.space_group_name_H-M   'P 1'
#
loop_
_entity.id
_entity.type
_entity.pdbx_description
1 polymer ?
#
loop_
_entity_poly.entity_id
_entity_poly.type
_entity_poly.pdbx_seq_one_letter_code
_entity_poly.pdbx_strand_id
1 'polypeptide(L)' 'AMFRGEKINTTEDRAVLHTALRAPRSAVIEVDGENVVPAVHAVLDKMAAFAEKIRAGEWTGHTGRPIKNIVNIGIGGS' A
#
# COMPACT_ATOMS: atom_id res chain seq x y z
N ALA A 1 2.51 -22.63 -2.06
CA ALA A 1 3.39 -21.81 -2.90
C ALA A 1 3.03 -20.32 -2.77
N MET A 2 1.98 -19.82 -3.44
CA MET A 2 1.63 -18.39 -3.45
C MET A 2 1.60 -17.70 -2.07
N PHE A 3 0.75 -18.19 -1.15
CA PHE A 3 0.56 -17.57 0.18
C PHE A 3 1.80 -17.59 1.09
N ARG A 4 2.81 -18.39 0.76
CA ARG A 4 4.07 -18.49 1.52
C ARG A 4 5.19 -17.62 0.95
N GLY A 5 4.90 -16.80 -0.07
CA GLY A 5 5.90 -15.93 -0.70
C GLY A 5 6.86 -16.63 -1.65
N GLU A 6 6.59 -17.89 -2.02
CA GLU A 6 7.36 -18.57 -3.06
C GLU A 6 7.23 -17.84 -4.40
N LYS A 7 8.32 -17.82 -5.18
CA LYS A 7 8.42 -17.14 -6.48
C LYS A 7 7.71 -17.93 -7.58
N ILE A 8 6.39 -17.90 -7.56
CA ILE A 8 5.54 -18.66 -8.51
C ILE A 8 5.37 -17.96 -9.85
N ASN A 9 5.67 -16.67 -9.96
CA ASN A 9 5.83 -16.01 -11.25
C ASN A 9 7.23 -16.36 -11.76
N THR A 10 7.34 -17.50 -12.44
CA THR A 10 8.62 -18.10 -12.84
C THR A 10 9.30 -17.38 -13.99
N THR A 11 8.53 -16.73 -14.88
CA THR A 11 9.09 -15.99 -16.01
C THR A 11 9.79 -14.70 -15.57
N GLU A 12 9.41 -14.15 -14.41
CA GLU A 12 10.00 -12.93 -13.86
C GLU A 12 10.75 -13.13 -12.54
N ASP A 13 10.82 -14.37 -12.03
CA ASP A 13 11.38 -14.72 -10.71
C ASP A 13 10.81 -13.88 -9.55
N ARG A 14 9.47 -13.82 -9.45
CA ARG A 14 8.77 -12.97 -8.47
C ARG A 14 7.76 -13.73 -7.61
N ALA A 15 7.65 -13.32 -6.35
CA ALA A 15 6.53 -13.67 -5.49
C ALA A 15 5.24 -12.98 -5.96
N VAL A 16 4.09 -13.61 -5.74
CA VAL A 16 2.77 -13.05 -6.09
C VAL A 16 1.94 -12.92 -4.80
N LEU A 17 1.97 -11.73 -4.20
CA LEU A 17 1.49 -11.51 -2.82
C LEU A 17 0.53 -10.32 -2.67
N HIS A 18 -0.37 -10.13 -3.63
CA HIS A 18 -1.48 -9.16 -3.46
C HIS A 18 -2.34 -9.49 -2.22
N THR A 19 -2.32 -10.74 -1.73
CA THR A 19 -2.95 -11.16 -0.48
C THR A 19 -2.28 -10.56 0.76
N ALA A 20 -0.96 -10.32 0.74
CA ALA A 20 -0.24 -9.70 1.85
C ALA A 20 -0.70 -8.25 2.09
N LEU A 21 -1.14 -7.56 1.04
CA LEU A 21 -1.68 -6.19 1.12
C LEU A 21 -2.96 -6.08 1.97
N ARG A 22 -3.62 -7.20 2.26
CA ARG A 22 -4.87 -7.27 3.05
C ARG A 22 -4.72 -8.14 4.29
N ALA A 23 -3.51 -8.57 4.63
CA ALA A 23 -3.26 -9.43 5.77
C ALA A 23 -3.40 -8.66 7.09
N PRO A 24 -3.88 -9.30 8.17
CA PRO A 24 -3.89 -8.69 9.49
C PRO A 24 -2.46 -8.36 9.94
N ARG A 25 -2.30 -7.35 10.81
CA ARG A 25 -0.98 -6.92 11.33
C ARG A 25 -0.19 -8.04 12.00
N SER A 26 -0.89 -9.02 12.56
CA SER A 26 -0.30 -10.18 13.24
C SER A 26 0.16 -11.28 12.29
N ALA A 27 -0.11 -11.18 10.99
CA ALA A 27 0.36 -12.16 10.02
C ALA A 27 1.89 -12.09 9.85
N VAL A 28 2.46 -13.24 9.47
CA VAL A 28 3.86 -13.36 9.05
C VAL A 28 3.84 -13.94 7.64
N ILE A 29 4.36 -13.17 6.69
CA ILE A 29 4.49 -13.58 5.29
C ILE A 29 5.88 -13.18 4.85
N GLU A 30 6.72 -14.15 4.53
CA GLU A 30 8.13 -13.92 4.21
C GLU A 30 8.39 -13.95 2.70
N VAL A 31 9.26 -13.05 2.25
CA VAL A 31 9.88 -13.10 0.91
C VAL A 31 11.37 -12.93 1.13
N ASP A 32 12.18 -13.83 0.57
CA ASP A 32 13.64 -13.81 0.71
C ASP A 32 14.12 -13.70 2.18
N GLY A 33 13.37 -14.29 3.12
CA GLY A 33 13.67 -14.30 4.55
C GLY A 33 13.21 -13.07 5.33
N GLU A 34 12.51 -12.12 4.70
CA GLU A 34 11.98 -10.92 5.35
C GLU A 34 10.46 -10.94 5.43
N ASN A 35 9.90 -10.70 6.62
CA ASN A 35 8.47 -10.53 6.79
C ASN A 35 8.00 -9.19 6.20
N VAL A 36 7.16 -9.23 5.17
CA VAL A 36 6.70 -8.03 4.44
C VAL A 36 5.52 -7.32 5.11
N VAL A 37 4.85 -7.97 6.07
CA VAL A 37 3.62 -7.45 6.70
C VAL A 37 3.84 -6.11 7.44
N PRO A 38 4.93 -5.90 8.21
CA PRO A 38 5.20 -4.60 8.84
C PRO A 38 5.34 -3.45 7.83
N ALA A 39 6.03 -3.68 6.70
CA ALA A 39 6.21 -2.66 5.67
C ALA A 39 4.88 -2.30 4.99
N VAL A 40 4.02 -3.28 4.72
CA VAL A 40 2.66 -3.05 4.20
C VAL A 40 1.87 -2.13 5.14
N HIS A 41 1.84 -2.45 6.43
CA HIS A 41 1.09 -1.67 7.40
C HIS A 41 1.67 -0.28 7.64
N ALA A 42 2.99 -0.10 7.56
CA ALA A 42 3.61 1.21 7.61
C ALA A 42 3.14 2.13 6.46
N VAL A 43 2.97 1.58 5.25
CA VAL A 43 2.42 2.33 4.11
C VAL A 43 0.93 2.61 4.31
N LEU A 44 0.14 1.64 4.79
CA LEU A 44 -1.28 1.84 5.11
C LEU A 44 -1.47 2.93 6.17
N ASP A 45 -0.62 2.97 7.21
CA ASP A 45 -0.64 4.01 8.25
C ASP A 45 -0.33 5.38 7.66
N LYS A 46 0.67 5.47 6.77
CA LYS A 46 0.99 6.72 6.06
C LYS A 46 -0.15 7.17 5.17
N MET A 47 -0.79 6.25 4.44
CA MET A 47 -1.95 6.53 3.59
C MET A 47 -3.14 7.02 4.42
N ALA A 48 -3.43 6.37 5.56
CA ALA A 48 -4.50 6.77 6.47
C ALA A 48 -4.26 8.17 7.03
N ALA A 49 -3.04 8.45 7.54
CA ALA A 49 -2.69 9.76 8.06
C ALA A 49 -2.80 10.86 6.99
N PHE A 50 -2.41 10.57 5.75
CA PHE A 50 -2.58 11.51 4.64
C PHE A 50 -4.06 11.74 4.29
N ALA A 51 -4.84 10.65 4.18
CA ALA A 51 -6.26 10.71 3.86
C ALA A 51 -7.06 11.48 4.92
N GLU A 52 -6.75 11.29 6.20
CA GLU A 52 -7.41 12.03 7.29
C GLU A 52 -7.12 13.54 7.22
N LYS A 53 -5.88 13.96 6.96
CA LYS A 53 -5.55 15.39 6.79
C LYS A 53 -6.31 16.03 5.64
N ILE A 54 -6.46 15.32 4.53
CA ILE A 54 -7.23 15.78 3.37
C ILE A 54 -8.72 15.89 3.73
N ARG A 55 -9.30 14.82 4.31
CA ARG A 55 -10.72 14.75 4.70
C ARG A 55 -11.10 15.77 5.78
N ALA A 56 -10.20 16.05 6.71
CA ALA A 56 -10.37 17.05 7.77
C ALA A 56 -10.20 18.49 7.25
N GLY A 57 -9.73 18.69 6.01
CA GLY A 57 -9.44 20.00 5.45
C GLY A 57 -8.19 20.67 6.03
N GLU A 58 -7.41 19.94 6.83
CA GLU A 58 -6.14 20.40 7.41
C GLU A 58 -5.05 20.55 6.35
N TRP A 59 -5.10 19.73 5.30
CA TRP A 59 -4.23 19.88 4.15
C TRP A 59 -4.78 20.94 3.20
N THR A 60 -4.08 22.05 3.10
CA THR A 60 -4.46 23.17 2.23
C THR A 60 -3.63 23.24 0.97
N GLY A 61 -4.23 23.72 -0.12
CA GLY A 61 -3.50 24.07 -1.33
C GLY A 61 -2.65 25.35 -1.16
N HIS A 62 -1.96 25.75 -2.22
CA HIS A 62 -1.04 26.90 -2.21
C HIS A 62 -1.68 28.22 -1.70
N THR A 63 -2.98 28.43 -1.94
CA THR A 63 -3.71 29.62 -1.49
C THR A 63 -4.37 29.46 -0.11
N GLY A 64 -3.99 28.46 0.68
CA GLY A 64 -4.58 28.17 2.00
C GLY A 64 -6.01 27.60 1.98
N ARG A 65 -6.55 27.24 0.81
CA ARG A 65 -7.89 26.64 0.70
C ARG A 65 -7.83 25.12 0.89
N PRO A 66 -8.78 24.50 1.61
CA PRO A 66 -8.87 23.04 1.72
C PRO A 66 -9.00 22.37 0.36
N ILE A 67 -8.46 21.16 0.25
CA ILE A 67 -8.60 20.33 -0.96
C ILE A 67 -10.05 19.85 -1.07
N LYS A 68 -10.66 20.03 -2.25
CA LYS A 68 -12.04 19.57 -2.54
C LYS A 68 -12.13 18.52 -3.64
N ASN A 69 -11.12 18.47 -4.50
CA ASN A 69 -11.10 17.59 -5.66
C ASN A 69 -9.81 16.79 -5.64
N ILE A 70 -9.93 15.49 -5.88
CA ILE A 70 -8.81 14.58 -6.09
C ILE A 70 -8.86 14.13 -7.55
N VAL A 71 -7.75 14.31 -8.27
CA VAL A 71 -7.60 13.85 -9.65
C VAL A 71 -6.57 12.73 -9.65
N ASN A 72 -7.02 11.49 -9.86
CA ASN A 72 -6.11 10.37 -10.09
C ASN A 72 -5.69 10.36 -11.56
N ILE A 73 -4.39 10.50 -11.83
CA ILE A 73 -3.84 10.48 -13.18
C ILE A 73 -3.11 9.15 -13.35
N GLY A 74 -3.65 8.25 -14.17
CA GLY A 74 -3.13 6.90 -14.34
C GLY A 74 -3.55 6.24 -15.64
N ILE A 75 -2.89 5.13 -15.96
CA ILE A 75 -3.16 4.25 -17.10
C ILE A 75 -3.00 2.81 -16.65
N GLY A 76 -3.81 1.89 -17.19
CA GLY A 76 -3.64 0.45 -16.93
C GLY A 76 -3.91 0.07 -15.47
N GLY A 77 -2.94 -0.60 -14.84
CA GLY A 77 -3.10 -1.24 -13.52
C GLY A 77 -2.81 -0.36 -12.30
N SER A 78 -2.76 0.96 -12.46
CA SER A 78 -2.53 1.94 -11.38
C SER A 78 -3.78 2.29 -10.58
#